data_AF-A0A8S1IZL1-F1
#
_entry.id   AF-A0A8S1IZL1-F1
#
_cell.length_a   1.000
_cell.length_b   1.000
_cell.length_c   1.000
_cell.angle_alpha   90.00
_cell.angle_beta   90.00
_cell.angle_gamma   90.00
#
_symmetry.space_group_name_H-M   'P 1'
#
loop_
_entity.id
_entity.type
_entity.pdbx_description
1 polymer ?
#
loop_
_entity_poly.entity_id
_entity_poly.type
_entity_poly.pdbx_seq_one_letter_code
_entity_poly.pdbx_strand_id
1 'polypeptide(L)'
;MSLEAFLADCPPCPPSLPASLAAFLAKHRSPADAADHGDPGSASNRLSRPLAVVTSGGTTVPLERRCVRFIDNFSEGRRGALSAERLLAAGYAVVFLTRAGSAQPFSGGMEPAEALPGLLELAADGSVQVRPSRQPDLGPLLAKSEGARRAGALLTLPFTTVFDYLTYLKAIADAVAPYGPQAMFYLAAAVSDFYIPWGRLDEHKIQSLGGREGLRLELEAVPKALGVLRASWAPGAFVVSFKLETDEGLLMAKAGAALDRYDVHAVVANVLDTRKDTVVVVTKGQDGAGPKAHRIDRAPREEHIEDQLVATIAQMHRDFADQMQDR
;
A
#
# COMPACT_ATOMS: atom_id res chain seq x y z
N MET A 1 6.42 7.24 22.59
CA MET A 1 5.80 8.45 22.00
C MET A 1 4.40 8.09 21.47
N SER A 2 3.40 8.99 21.55
CA SER A 2 2.08 8.78 20.91
C SER A 2 2.18 8.99 19.39
N LEU A 3 1.20 8.48 18.63
CA LEU A 3 1.19 8.69 17.18
C LEU A 3 0.99 10.17 16.81
N GLU A 4 0.23 10.92 17.61
CA GLU A 4 0.06 12.36 17.44
C GLU A 4 1.37 13.13 17.63
N ALA A 5 2.14 12.79 18.66
CA ALA A 5 3.45 13.40 18.89
C ALA A 5 4.44 13.04 17.77
N PHE A 6 4.39 11.81 17.25
CA PHE A 6 5.16 11.42 16.08
C PHE A 6 4.80 12.27 14.85
N LEU A 7 3.51 12.42 14.55
CA LEU A 7 3.05 13.19 13.38
C LEU A 7 3.37 14.67 13.51
N ALA A 8 3.32 15.23 14.72
CA ALA A 8 3.69 16.62 14.99
C ALA A 8 5.20 16.90 14.83
N ASP A 9 6.04 15.88 15.04
CA ASP A 9 7.50 15.96 14.84
C ASP A 9 7.91 15.73 13.38
N CYS A 10 7.02 15.19 12.53
CA CYS A 10 7.32 14.89 11.13
C CYS A 10 7.58 16.15 10.27
N PRO A 11 8.39 16.03 9.21
CA PRO A 11 8.42 17.05 8.16
C PRO A 11 7.02 17.23 7.53
N PRO A 12 6.70 18.43 7.03
CA PRO A 12 5.40 18.72 6.46
C PRO A 12 5.13 17.89 5.19
N CYS A 13 3.88 17.48 4.99
CA CYS A 13 3.44 16.86 3.75
C CYS A 13 3.70 17.76 2.53
N PRO A 14 4.02 17.17 1.36
CA PRO A 14 4.04 17.89 0.10
C PRO A 14 2.68 18.56 -0.15
N PRO A 15 2.64 19.86 -0.52
CA PRO A 15 1.39 20.57 -0.81
C PRO A 15 0.55 19.94 -1.92
N SER A 16 1.20 19.19 -2.82
CA SER A 16 0.56 18.50 -3.93
C SER A 16 -0.27 17.28 -3.51
N LEU A 17 -0.01 16.67 -2.35
CA LEU A 17 -0.67 15.44 -1.93
C LEU A 17 -2.17 15.63 -1.70
N PRO A 18 -2.63 16.60 -0.87
CA PRO A 18 -4.06 16.83 -0.67
C PRO A 18 -4.79 17.18 -1.98
N ALA A 19 -4.18 18.03 -2.81
CA ALA A 19 -4.76 18.44 -4.09
C ALA A 19 -4.91 17.26 -5.07
N SER A 20 -3.88 16.42 -5.19
CA SER A 20 -3.92 15.24 -6.07
C SER A 20 -4.95 14.22 -5.60
N LEU A 21 -5.04 14.01 -4.29
CA LEU A 21 -6.01 13.09 -3.70
C LEU A 21 -7.45 13.59 -3.89
N ALA A 22 -7.72 14.87 -3.61
CA ALA A 22 -9.03 15.47 -3.83
C ALA A 22 -9.45 15.38 -5.31
N ALA A 23 -8.55 15.72 -6.24
CA ALA A 23 -8.80 15.63 -7.67
C ALA A 23 -9.05 14.19 -8.14
N PHE A 24 -8.37 13.20 -7.55
CA PHE A 24 -8.61 11.80 -7.83
C PHE A 24 -9.97 11.33 -7.33
N LEU A 25 -10.29 11.59 -6.05
CA LEU A 25 -11.56 11.19 -5.45
C LEU A 25 -12.77 11.82 -6.13
N ALA A 26 -12.65 13.08 -6.56
CA ALA A 26 -13.71 13.79 -7.29
C ALA A 26 -14.14 13.07 -8.58
N LYS A 27 -13.21 12.41 -9.29
CA LYS A 27 -13.52 11.66 -10.53
C LYS A 27 -14.39 10.44 -10.29
N HIS A 28 -14.42 9.94 -9.07
CA HIS A 28 -15.09 8.69 -8.71
C HIS A 28 -16.34 8.92 -7.87
N ARG A 29 -16.74 10.17 -7.59
CA ARG A 29 -18.01 10.46 -6.90
C ARG A 29 -19.21 10.09 -7.76
N SER A 30 -20.28 9.60 -7.12
CA SER A 30 -21.52 9.28 -7.82
C SER A 30 -22.24 10.56 -8.29
N PRO A 31 -22.82 10.58 -9.51
CA PRO A 31 -23.51 11.76 -10.04
C PRO A 31 -24.71 12.22 -9.20
N ALA A 32 -25.34 11.30 -8.46
CA ALA A 32 -26.47 11.59 -7.58
C ALA A 32 -26.13 12.60 -6.47
N ASP A 33 -24.86 12.64 -6.05
CA ASP A 33 -24.39 13.54 -4.97
C ASP A 33 -23.97 14.93 -5.50
N ALA A 34 -23.90 15.11 -6.82
CA ALA A 34 -23.54 16.39 -7.45
C ALA A 34 -24.74 17.32 -7.66
N ALA A 35 -25.97 16.80 -7.54
CA ALA A 35 -27.21 17.52 -7.79
C ALA A 35 -27.97 17.92 -6.50
N ASP A 36 -27.52 17.47 -5.32
CA ASP A 36 -28.18 17.76 -4.06
C ASP A 36 -27.67 19.09 -3.47
N HIS A 37 -28.40 20.16 -3.76
CA HIS A 37 -28.27 21.46 -3.08
C HIS A 37 -29.10 21.52 -1.77
N GLY A 38 -29.54 20.38 -1.24
CA GLY A 38 -30.24 20.26 0.04
C GLY A 38 -29.31 19.82 1.18
N ASP A 39 -29.35 20.57 2.28
CA ASP A 39 -28.78 20.27 3.61
C ASP A 39 -27.30 19.78 3.68
N PRO A 40 -26.34 20.61 4.13
CA PRO A 40 -24.91 20.26 4.23
C PRO A 40 -24.59 19.05 5.13
N GLY A 41 -25.56 18.52 5.88
CA GLY A 41 -25.43 17.33 6.71
C GLY A 41 -25.86 15.99 6.08
N SER A 42 -26.43 15.98 4.87
CA SER A 42 -27.08 14.80 4.27
C SER A 42 -26.52 14.35 2.91
N ALA A 43 -25.38 14.89 2.46
CA ALA A 43 -24.74 14.39 1.25
C ALA A 43 -24.23 12.97 1.48
N SER A 44 -24.95 11.98 0.95
CA SER A 44 -24.42 10.62 0.76
C SER A 44 -23.08 10.77 0.05
N ASN A 45 -21.98 10.33 0.65
CA ASN A 45 -20.69 10.40 -0.02
C ASN A 45 -20.47 9.06 -0.74
N ARG A 46 -21.19 8.84 -1.84
CA ARG A 46 -21.13 7.59 -2.60
C ARG A 46 -20.08 7.67 -3.70
N LEU A 47 -19.37 6.56 -3.88
CA LEU A 47 -18.48 6.39 -5.01
C LEU A 47 -19.21 5.63 -6.12
N SER A 48 -18.86 5.93 -7.36
CA SER A 48 -19.29 5.21 -8.56
C SER A 48 -18.64 3.83 -8.68
N ARG A 49 -17.60 3.57 -7.88
CA ARG A 49 -16.84 2.31 -7.81
C ARG A 49 -16.13 2.19 -6.45
N PRO A 50 -15.79 0.98 -5.99
CA PRO A 50 -15.06 0.81 -4.74
C PRO A 50 -13.65 1.41 -4.83
N LEU A 51 -13.12 1.86 -3.69
CA LEU A 51 -11.80 2.47 -3.56
C LEU A 51 -10.85 1.54 -2.80
N ALA A 52 -9.62 1.39 -3.27
CA ALA A 52 -8.56 0.70 -2.55
C ALA A 52 -7.35 1.62 -2.36
N VAL A 53 -6.89 1.72 -1.12
CA VAL A 53 -5.61 2.32 -0.74
C VAL A 53 -4.61 1.18 -0.59
N VAL A 54 -3.70 1.04 -1.55
CA VAL A 54 -2.67 0.00 -1.56
C VAL A 54 -1.35 0.64 -1.12
N THR A 55 -0.74 0.10 -0.08
CA THR A 55 0.63 0.50 0.30
C THR A 55 1.65 -0.52 -0.18
N SER A 56 2.80 -0.07 -0.67
CA SER A 56 3.82 -0.96 -1.25
C SER A 56 5.25 -0.47 -1.05
N GLY A 57 6.19 -1.41 -0.96
CA GLY A 57 7.61 -1.15 -0.75
C GLY A 57 7.99 -0.92 0.71
N GLY A 58 9.28 -0.73 0.96
CA GLY A 58 9.86 -0.50 2.28
C GLY A 58 9.92 0.96 2.69
N THR A 59 9.82 1.25 3.98
CA THR A 59 10.18 2.58 4.50
C THR A 59 11.65 2.62 4.88
N THR A 60 12.28 3.78 4.70
CA THR A 60 13.61 4.06 5.26
C THR A 60 13.51 4.89 6.55
N VAL A 61 14.54 4.80 7.37
CA VAL A 61 14.76 5.65 8.55
C VAL A 61 16.05 6.43 8.30
N PRO A 62 15.98 7.74 8.02
CA PRO A 62 17.17 8.56 7.86
C PRO A 62 17.95 8.64 9.18
N LEU A 63 19.27 8.69 9.10
CA LEU A 63 20.13 8.95 10.27
C LEU A 63 20.45 10.44 10.44
N GLU A 64 20.28 11.22 9.37
CA GLU A 64 20.50 12.66 9.31
C GLU A 64 19.36 13.33 8.50
N ARG A 65 19.04 14.60 8.76
CA ARG A 65 18.01 15.34 7.99
C ARG A 65 18.43 15.54 6.54
N ARG A 66 19.69 15.94 6.31
CA ARG A 66 20.34 15.86 5.00
C ARG A 66 20.87 14.45 4.81
N CYS A 67 19.93 13.54 4.61
CA CYS A 67 20.14 12.10 4.66
C CYS A 67 21.25 11.67 3.69
N VAL A 68 22.34 11.13 4.25
CA VAL A 68 23.38 10.40 3.51
C VAL A 68 23.27 8.91 3.80
N ARG A 69 22.81 8.54 5.01
CA ARG A 69 22.69 7.16 5.46
C ARG A 69 21.29 6.93 6.02
N PHE A 70 20.80 5.71 5.86
CA PHE A 70 19.50 5.30 6.35
C PHE A 70 19.47 3.81 6.68
N ILE A 71 18.52 3.42 7.53
CA ILE A 71 18.13 2.02 7.74
C ILE A 71 16.98 1.73 6.77
N ASP A 72 16.97 0.57 6.12
CA ASP A 72 15.93 0.20 5.15
C ASP A 72 15.21 -1.09 5.58
N ASN A 73 13.89 -1.11 5.40
CA ASN A 73 13.09 -2.32 5.53
C ASN A 73 12.92 -2.92 4.13
N PHE A 74 13.57 -4.05 3.87
CA PHE A 74 13.57 -4.66 2.55
C PHE A 74 12.16 -5.00 2.06
N SER A 75 11.77 -4.42 0.92
CA SER A 75 10.62 -4.83 0.12
C SER A 75 10.75 -4.27 -1.30
N GLU A 76 10.80 -5.17 -2.28
CA GLU A 76 10.81 -4.83 -3.71
C GLU A 76 9.51 -4.15 -4.17
N GLY A 77 8.42 -4.26 -3.39
CA GLY A 77 7.10 -3.70 -3.74
C GLY A 77 6.29 -4.52 -4.74
N ARG A 78 6.80 -5.68 -5.18
CA ARG A 78 6.14 -6.49 -6.22
C ARG A 78 4.73 -6.95 -5.85
N ARG A 79 4.52 -7.43 -4.62
CA ARG A 79 3.18 -7.84 -4.14
C ARG A 79 2.18 -6.69 -4.22
N GLY A 80 2.54 -5.51 -3.72
CA GLY A 80 1.64 -4.36 -3.76
C GLY A 80 1.34 -3.89 -5.18
N ALA A 81 2.36 -3.84 -6.05
CA ALA A 81 2.19 -3.48 -7.46
C ALA A 81 1.24 -4.43 -8.19
N LEU A 82 1.49 -5.75 -8.10
CA LEU A 82 0.62 -6.76 -8.70
C LEU A 82 -0.79 -6.71 -8.11
N SER A 83 -0.91 -6.53 -6.78
CA SER A 83 -2.22 -6.45 -6.13
C SER A 83 -3.02 -5.24 -6.63
N ALA A 84 -2.36 -4.09 -6.86
CA ALA A 84 -3.00 -2.91 -7.43
C ALA A 84 -3.51 -3.16 -8.86
N GLU A 85 -2.77 -3.88 -9.71
CA GLU A 85 -3.24 -4.26 -11.05
C GLU A 85 -4.50 -5.12 -10.99
N ARG A 86 -4.55 -6.09 -10.08
CA ARG A 86 -5.72 -6.96 -9.91
C ARG A 86 -6.92 -6.22 -9.33
N LEU A 87 -6.69 -5.25 -8.44
CA LEU A 87 -7.76 -4.38 -7.94
C LEU A 87 -8.33 -3.47 -9.04
N LEU A 88 -7.47 -2.90 -9.88
CA LEU A 88 -7.90 -2.14 -11.06
C LEU A 88 -8.74 -3.02 -12.00
N ALA A 89 -8.29 -4.26 -12.27
CA ALA A 89 -9.03 -5.23 -13.07
C ALA A 89 -10.38 -5.63 -12.44
N ALA A 90 -10.45 -5.65 -11.10
CA ALA A 90 -11.68 -5.88 -10.34
C ALA A 90 -12.60 -4.64 -10.23
N GLY A 91 -12.28 -3.54 -10.93
CA GLY A 91 -13.12 -2.35 -11.02
C GLY A 91 -12.86 -1.28 -9.96
N TYR A 92 -11.81 -1.39 -9.15
CA TYR A 92 -11.50 -0.41 -8.12
C TYR A 92 -10.90 0.88 -8.69
N ALA A 93 -11.14 2.00 -8.02
CA ALA A 93 -10.20 3.11 -8.00
C ALA A 93 -9.07 2.79 -7.01
N VAL A 94 -7.82 3.00 -7.39
CA VAL A 94 -6.64 2.65 -6.57
C VAL A 94 -5.80 3.88 -6.27
N VAL A 95 -5.61 4.16 -4.98
CA VAL A 95 -4.55 5.04 -4.45
C VAL A 95 -3.37 4.15 -4.11
N PHE A 96 -2.28 4.27 -4.86
CA PHE A 96 -1.06 3.47 -4.71
C PHE A 96 0.01 4.28 -3.98
N LEU A 97 0.08 4.14 -2.66
CA LEU A 97 1.12 4.74 -1.81
C LEU A 97 2.37 3.84 -1.84
N THR A 98 3.44 4.27 -2.48
CA THR A 98 4.54 3.37 -2.86
C THR A 98 5.93 3.94 -2.58
N ARG A 99 6.89 3.09 -2.22
CA ARG A 99 8.30 3.50 -2.08
C ARG A 99 8.84 3.96 -3.43
N ALA A 100 9.44 5.15 -3.48
CA ALA A 100 10.11 5.64 -4.67
C ALA A 100 11.17 4.62 -5.15
N GLY A 101 11.15 4.32 -6.45
CA GLY A 101 12.04 3.33 -7.07
C GLY A 101 11.71 1.86 -6.78
N SER A 102 10.63 1.55 -6.07
CA SER A 102 10.13 0.17 -5.95
C SER A 102 9.26 -0.24 -7.13
N ALA A 103 8.91 -1.52 -7.22
CA ALA A 103 8.05 -2.05 -8.28
C ALA A 103 6.74 -1.26 -8.38
N GLN A 104 6.36 -0.94 -9.63
CA GLN A 104 5.15 -0.18 -9.95
C GLN A 104 4.13 -1.06 -10.69
N PRO A 105 2.82 -0.79 -10.58
CA PRO A 105 1.82 -1.43 -11.42
C PRO A 105 2.18 -1.26 -12.90
N PHE A 106 2.00 -2.33 -13.66
CA PHE A 106 2.29 -2.39 -15.10
C PHE A 106 3.78 -2.23 -15.45
N SER A 107 4.70 -2.52 -14.51
CA SER A 107 6.15 -2.57 -14.77
C SER A 107 6.64 -3.91 -15.35
N GLY A 108 5.78 -4.94 -15.37
CA GLY A 108 6.06 -6.21 -16.05
C GLY A 108 7.19 -7.04 -15.42
N GLY A 109 7.62 -6.71 -14.20
CA GLY A 109 8.79 -7.35 -13.59
C GLY A 109 10.09 -7.12 -14.37
N MET A 110 10.14 -6.08 -15.22
CA MET A 110 11.34 -5.73 -15.96
C MET A 110 12.45 -5.39 -14.98
N GLU A 111 13.53 -6.17 -15.02
CA GLU A 111 14.70 -5.91 -14.21
C GLU A 111 15.33 -4.57 -14.63
N PRO A 112 15.90 -3.78 -13.72
CA PRO A 112 16.61 -2.55 -14.08
C PRO A 112 17.71 -2.73 -15.13
N ALA A 113 18.22 -3.97 -15.27
CA ALA A 113 19.19 -4.37 -16.30
C ALA A 113 18.59 -4.48 -17.71
N GLU A 114 17.26 -4.58 -17.86
CA GLU A 114 16.54 -4.45 -19.13
C GLU A 114 16.45 -2.97 -19.53
N ALA A 115 17.63 -2.37 -19.77
CA ALA A 115 17.74 -1.01 -20.26
C ALA A 115 17.04 -0.85 -21.63
N LEU A 116 16.79 0.40 -22.04
CA LEU A 116 16.15 0.73 -23.32
C LEU A 116 16.65 -0.09 -24.53
N PRO A 117 17.96 -0.41 -24.69
CA PRO A 117 18.44 -1.22 -25.82
C PRO A 117 17.90 -2.66 -25.86
N GLY A 118 17.51 -3.22 -24.71
CA GLY A 118 16.90 -4.55 -24.60
C GLY A 118 15.42 -4.58 -24.93
N LEU A 119 14.74 -3.43 -24.86
CA LEU A 119 13.29 -3.30 -25.09
C LEU A 119 12.96 -2.66 -26.44
N LEU A 120 13.81 -1.73 -26.88
CA LEU A 120 13.57 -0.89 -28.04
C LEU A 120 14.60 -1.17 -29.15
N GLU A 121 14.18 -0.95 -30.38
CA GLU A 121 15.03 -0.94 -31.56
C GLU A 121 14.74 0.28 -32.43
N LEU A 122 15.76 0.71 -33.18
CA LEU A 122 15.64 1.78 -34.16
C LEU A 122 15.28 1.14 -35.52
N ALA A 123 14.10 1.46 -36.03
CA ALA A 123 13.67 1.04 -37.34
C ALA A 123 14.43 1.78 -38.45
N ALA A 124 14.37 1.25 -39.67
CA ALA A 124 15.10 1.80 -40.82
C ALA A 124 14.67 3.24 -41.21
N ASP A 125 13.46 3.64 -40.84
CA ASP A 125 12.92 4.99 -41.02
C ASP A 125 13.33 5.97 -39.91
N GLY A 126 14.13 5.52 -38.94
CA GLY A 126 14.55 6.30 -37.78
C GLY A 126 13.54 6.34 -36.64
N SER A 127 12.42 5.62 -36.74
CA SER A 127 11.45 5.49 -35.65
C SER A 127 11.93 4.53 -34.56
N VAL A 128 11.58 4.79 -33.30
CA VAL A 128 11.88 3.89 -32.18
C VAL A 128 10.68 2.99 -31.94
N GLN A 129 10.90 1.68 -31.95
CA GLN A 129 9.84 0.67 -31.83
C GLN A 129 10.19 -0.35 -30.75
N VAL A 130 9.17 -1.02 -30.20
CA VAL A 130 9.37 -2.15 -29.28
C VAL A 130 9.84 -3.36 -30.08
N ARG A 131 10.90 -4.01 -29.60
CA ARG A 131 11.45 -5.22 -30.24
C ARG A 131 10.37 -6.28 -30.40
N PRO A 132 10.25 -6.94 -31.56
CA PRO A 132 9.23 -7.97 -31.81
C PRO A 132 9.19 -9.08 -30.76
N SER A 133 10.34 -9.49 -30.23
CA SER A 133 10.44 -10.50 -29.16
C SER A 133 9.81 -10.08 -27.83
N ARG A 134 9.68 -8.77 -27.58
CA ARG A 134 9.11 -8.21 -26.35
C ARG A 134 7.66 -7.76 -26.50
N GLN A 135 7.14 -7.68 -27.74
CA GLN A 135 5.77 -7.24 -28.00
C GLN A 135 4.69 -8.14 -27.36
N PRO A 136 4.80 -9.49 -27.36
CA PRO A 136 3.80 -10.36 -26.73
C PRO A 136 3.59 -10.07 -25.24
N ASP A 137 4.66 -9.69 -24.54
CA ASP A 137 4.62 -9.42 -23.10
C ASP A 137 4.22 -7.96 -22.82
N LEU A 138 4.79 -7.00 -23.56
CA LEU A 138 4.58 -5.57 -23.34
C LEU A 138 3.25 -5.04 -23.86
N GLY A 139 2.74 -5.59 -24.97
CA GLY A 139 1.49 -5.14 -25.58
C GLY A 139 0.29 -5.20 -24.62
N PRO A 140 0.00 -6.38 -24.03
CA PRO A 140 -1.07 -6.52 -23.04
C PRO A 140 -0.86 -5.65 -21.78
N LEU A 141 0.39 -5.52 -21.32
CA LEU A 141 0.76 -4.71 -20.16
C LEU A 141 0.46 -3.22 -20.39
N LEU A 142 0.89 -2.68 -21.54
CA LEU A 142 0.63 -1.30 -21.94
C LEU A 142 -0.85 -1.05 -22.15
N ALA A 143 -1.59 -1.99 -22.76
CA ALA A 143 -3.04 -1.85 -22.92
C ALA A 143 -3.77 -1.74 -21.56
N LYS A 144 -3.37 -2.51 -20.56
CA LYS A 144 -3.91 -2.41 -19.19
C LYS A 144 -3.56 -1.06 -18.53
N SER A 145 -2.31 -0.61 -18.67
CA SER A 145 -1.84 0.68 -18.15
C SER A 145 -2.59 1.87 -18.78
N GLU A 146 -2.74 1.85 -20.11
CA GLU A 146 -3.53 2.80 -20.89
C GLU A 146 -4.98 2.84 -20.43
N GLY A 147 -5.60 1.67 -20.22
CA GLY A 147 -6.95 1.54 -19.69
C GLY A 147 -7.12 2.20 -18.32
N ALA A 148 -6.22 1.89 -17.37
CA ALA A 148 -6.24 2.47 -16.04
C ALA A 148 -6.06 4.00 -16.07
N ARG A 149 -5.17 4.51 -16.94
CA ARG A 149 -4.94 5.95 -17.12
C ARG A 149 -6.17 6.65 -17.69
N ARG A 150 -6.77 6.10 -18.77
CA ARG A 150 -7.97 6.66 -19.39
C ARG A 150 -9.15 6.70 -18.43
N ALA A 151 -9.30 5.65 -17.61
CA ALA A 151 -10.32 5.60 -16.57
C ALA A 151 -10.04 6.53 -15.37
N GLY A 152 -8.84 7.15 -15.31
CA GLY A 152 -8.42 7.92 -14.14
C GLY A 152 -8.45 7.11 -12.84
N ALA A 153 -8.21 5.79 -12.94
CA ALA A 153 -8.47 4.83 -11.87
C ALA A 153 -7.25 4.55 -10.99
N LEU A 154 -6.07 5.07 -11.33
CA LEU A 154 -4.85 4.90 -10.54
C LEU A 154 -4.24 6.27 -10.17
N LEU A 155 -4.02 6.50 -8.88
CA LEU A 155 -3.23 7.61 -8.35
C LEU A 155 -1.99 7.05 -7.64
N THR A 156 -0.79 7.37 -8.13
CA THR A 156 0.47 6.97 -7.50
C THR A 156 1.00 8.08 -6.60
N LEU A 157 1.27 7.76 -5.34
CA LEU A 157 1.83 8.68 -4.34
C LEU A 157 3.15 8.10 -3.81
N PRO A 158 4.31 8.64 -4.22
CA PRO A 158 5.59 8.12 -3.77
C PRO A 158 5.93 8.56 -2.33
N PHE A 159 6.48 7.66 -1.53
CA PHE A 159 7.12 7.93 -0.24
C PHE A 159 8.54 7.38 -0.21
N THR A 160 9.36 7.80 0.75
CA THR A 160 10.68 7.19 0.98
C THR A 160 10.85 6.80 2.44
N THR A 161 10.60 7.74 3.35
CA THR A 161 10.86 7.54 4.78
C THR A 161 9.63 7.03 5.53
N VAL A 162 9.83 6.53 6.75
CA VAL A 162 8.72 6.20 7.66
C VAL A 162 7.86 7.43 8.01
N PHE A 163 8.47 8.63 8.01
CA PHE A 163 7.77 9.89 8.22
C PHE A 163 6.82 10.21 7.07
N ASP A 164 7.31 10.13 5.83
CA ASP A 164 6.50 10.30 4.62
C ASP A 164 5.34 9.32 4.67
N TYR A 165 5.64 8.04 4.88
CA TYR A 165 4.65 6.97 4.88
C TYR A 165 3.51 7.21 5.87
N LEU A 166 3.81 7.48 7.15
CA LEU A 166 2.79 7.65 8.17
C LEU A 166 2.00 8.95 8.00
N THR A 167 2.65 10.03 7.59
CA THR A 167 1.98 11.31 7.35
C THR A 167 1.07 11.24 6.13
N TYR A 168 1.52 10.55 5.06
CA TYR A 168 0.72 10.38 3.85
C TYR A 168 -0.42 9.41 4.08
N LEU A 169 -0.19 8.32 4.81
CA LEU A 169 -1.24 7.38 5.20
C LEU A 169 -2.33 8.07 6.02
N LYS A 170 -1.96 8.96 6.95
CA LYS A 170 -2.93 9.78 7.69
C LYS A 170 -3.76 10.66 6.76
N ALA A 171 -3.11 11.44 5.90
CA ALA A 171 -3.80 12.33 4.97
C ALA A 171 -4.73 11.56 4.02
N ILE A 172 -4.30 10.38 3.56
CA ILE A 172 -5.13 9.49 2.75
C ILE A 172 -6.31 8.96 3.55
N ALA A 173 -6.07 8.49 4.78
CA ALA A 173 -7.12 7.99 5.66
C ALA A 173 -8.20 9.04 5.92
N ASP A 174 -7.81 10.27 6.25
CA ASP A 174 -8.76 11.37 6.49
C ASP A 174 -9.64 11.68 5.27
N ALA A 175 -9.02 11.72 4.07
CA ALA A 175 -9.75 12.00 2.84
C ALA A 175 -10.67 10.84 2.41
N VAL A 176 -10.32 9.61 2.80
CA VAL A 176 -11.03 8.38 2.44
C VAL A 176 -12.09 7.98 3.46
N ALA A 177 -11.94 8.38 4.72
CA ALA A 177 -12.85 8.04 5.82
C ALA A 177 -14.34 8.26 5.49
N PRO A 178 -14.72 9.36 4.82
CA PRO A 178 -16.11 9.61 4.45
C PRO A 178 -16.76 8.56 3.54
N TYR A 179 -15.98 7.69 2.86
CA TYR A 179 -16.50 6.65 1.97
C TYR A 179 -16.77 5.31 2.67
N GLY A 180 -16.35 5.19 3.94
CA GLY A 180 -16.68 4.08 4.82
C GLY A 180 -16.56 2.71 4.14
N PRO A 181 -17.64 1.91 4.06
CA PRO A 181 -17.59 0.54 3.55
C PRO A 181 -17.23 0.39 2.06
N GLN A 182 -17.21 1.47 1.28
CA GLN A 182 -16.74 1.44 -0.12
C GLN A 182 -15.22 1.52 -0.23
N ALA A 183 -14.51 1.80 0.87
CA ALA A 183 -13.07 1.97 0.91
C ALA A 183 -12.38 0.80 1.61
N MET A 184 -11.30 0.32 0.99
CA MET A 184 -10.41 -0.69 1.54
C MET A 184 -8.98 -0.14 1.71
N PHE A 185 -8.34 -0.44 2.83
CA PHE A 185 -6.90 -0.32 3.01
C PHE A 185 -6.24 -1.68 2.86
N TYR A 186 -5.33 -1.81 1.90
CA TYR A 186 -4.52 -3.00 1.63
C TYR A 186 -3.05 -2.68 1.96
N LEU A 187 -2.64 -3.00 3.18
CA LEU A 187 -1.44 -2.46 3.81
C LEU A 187 -0.22 -3.38 3.65
N ALA A 188 0.31 -3.49 2.42
CA ALA A 188 1.41 -4.39 2.07
C ALA A 188 2.83 -3.77 2.15
N ALA A 189 2.96 -2.51 2.61
CA ALA A 189 4.26 -1.89 2.83
C ALA A 189 5.04 -2.52 4.00
N ALA A 190 6.37 -2.59 3.88
CA ALA A 190 7.27 -3.00 4.95
C ALA A 190 7.67 -1.77 5.77
N VAL A 191 6.89 -1.48 6.80
CA VAL A 191 7.07 -0.31 7.66
C VAL A 191 8.12 -0.59 8.74
N SER A 192 9.01 0.36 8.97
CA SER A 192 10.03 0.29 10.01
C SER A 192 9.40 0.25 11.40
N ASP A 193 9.90 -0.65 12.25
CA ASP A 193 9.44 -0.79 13.64
C ASP A 193 10.14 0.19 14.59
N PHE A 194 11.30 0.71 14.16
CA PHE A 194 12.15 1.60 14.94
C PHE A 194 12.54 2.83 14.11
N TYR A 195 12.76 3.97 14.75
CA TYR A 195 13.13 5.23 14.10
C TYR A 195 13.93 6.16 15.04
N ILE A 196 14.50 7.23 14.50
CA ILE A 196 15.02 8.35 15.29
C ILE A 196 14.03 9.53 15.10
N PRO A 197 13.41 10.08 16.17
CA PRO A 197 12.61 11.29 16.09
C PRO A 197 13.28 12.39 15.27
N TRP A 198 12.51 13.04 14.40
CA TRP A 198 12.99 14.05 13.46
C TRP A 198 13.66 15.23 14.18
N GLY A 199 13.10 15.63 15.32
CA GLY A 199 13.70 16.63 16.22
C GLY A 199 15.09 16.26 16.74
N ARG A 200 15.44 14.97 16.78
CA ARG A 200 16.73 14.44 17.27
C ARG A 200 17.72 14.07 16.17
N LEU A 201 17.32 14.13 14.89
CA LEU A 201 18.23 13.86 13.79
C LEU A 201 19.28 14.97 13.66
N ASP A 202 20.54 14.58 13.45
CA ASP A 202 21.58 15.53 13.06
C ASP A 202 21.23 16.18 11.71
N GLU A 203 21.49 17.48 11.57
CA GLU A 203 21.21 18.19 10.31
C GLU A 203 22.12 17.69 9.17
N HIS A 204 23.37 17.36 9.48
CA HIS A 204 24.41 17.03 8.52
C HIS A 204 24.98 15.62 8.74
N LYS A 205 25.63 15.08 7.70
CA LYS A 205 26.34 13.79 7.72
C LYS A 205 27.13 13.59 9.03
N ILE A 206 26.80 12.52 9.75
CA ILE A 206 27.53 12.11 10.95
C ILE A 206 29.00 11.87 10.57
N GLN A 207 29.91 12.59 11.22
CA GLN A 207 31.34 12.54 10.95
C GLN A 207 31.97 11.34 11.65
N SER A 208 32.95 10.73 10.99
CA SER A 208 33.84 9.76 11.62
C SER A 208 34.73 10.53 12.61
N LEU A 209 34.28 10.68 13.85
CA LEU A 209 35.07 11.32 14.91
C LEU A 209 36.42 10.59 15.03
N GLY A 210 37.52 11.27 14.70
CA GLY A 210 38.87 10.73 14.83
C GLY A 210 39.18 10.42 16.29
N GLY A 211 38.93 9.18 16.72
CA GLY A 211 39.22 8.71 18.07
C GLY A 211 38.13 7.88 18.77
N ARG A 212 36.94 7.69 18.18
CA ARG A 212 35.94 6.73 18.70
C ARG A 212 36.01 5.42 17.93
N GLU A 213 35.98 4.29 18.64
CA GLU A 213 36.06 2.95 18.05
C GLU A 213 34.81 2.55 17.23
N GLY A 214 33.69 3.31 17.27
CA GLY A 214 32.48 2.99 16.50
C GLY A 214 31.33 3.99 16.60
N LEU A 215 30.22 3.69 15.91
CA LEU A 215 28.96 4.44 15.88
C LEU A 215 27.87 3.68 16.67
N ARG A 216 27.27 4.34 17.66
CA ARG A 216 26.10 3.81 18.39
C ARG A 216 24.86 4.59 17.98
N LEU A 217 23.82 3.88 17.53
CA LEU A 217 22.52 4.45 17.20
C LEU A 217 21.51 4.11 18.30
N GLU A 218 20.71 5.09 18.69
CA GLU A 218 19.60 4.91 19.63
C GLU A 218 18.28 5.19 18.91
N LEU A 219 17.43 4.16 18.86
CA LEU A 219 16.19 4.17 18.09
C LEU A 219 15.00 4.03 19.05
N GLU A 220 13.91 4.74 18.75
CA GLU A 220 12.62 4.60 19.41
C GLU A 220 11.69 3.68 18.62
N ALA A 221 10.73 3.05 19.29
CA ALA A 221 9.70 2.27 18.61
C ALA A 221 8.73 3.18 17.85
N VAL A 222 8.42 2.83 16.61
CA VAL A 222 7.43 3.53 15.79
C VAL A 222 6.03 3.29 16.38
N PRO A 223 5.22 4.36 16.59
CA PRO A 223 3.86 4.21 17.08
C PRO A 223 2.99 3.34 16.16
N LYS A 224 2.13 2.50 16.75
CA LYS A 224 1.34 1.53 15.99
C LYS A 224 0.12 2.19 15.33
N ALA A 225 0.29 2.62 14.07
CA ALA A 225 -0.74 3.33 13.31
C ALA A 225 -1.97 2.48 12.94
N LEU A 226 -1.85 1.15 12.81
CA LEU A 226 -2.96 0.28 12.42
C LEU A 226 -4.18 0.38 13.34
N GLY A 227 -3.95 0.39 14.66
CA GLY A 227 -5.04 0.53 15.62
C GLY A 227 -5.73 1.88 15.53
N VAL A 228 -4.96 2.95 15.28
CA VAL A 228 -5.50 4.31 15.12
C VAL A 228 -6.26 4.46 13.80
N LEU A 229 -5.80 3.80 12.73
CA LEU A 229 -6.52 3.76 11.46
C LEU A 229 -7.94 3.22 11.63
N ARG A 230 -8.10 2.08 12.32
CA ARG A 230 -9.41 1.46 12.59
C ARG A 230 -10.24 2.20 13.64
N ALA A 231 -9.59 2.82 14.62
CA ALA A 231 -10.30 3.49 15.71
C ALA A 231 -10.75 4.92 15.38
N SER A 232 -9.96 5.69 14.62
CA SER A 232 -10.21 7.12 14.44
C SER A 232 -9.95 7.69 13.05
N TRP A 233 -8.98 7.18 12.29
CA TRP A 233 -8.71 7.80 10.98
C TRP A 233 -9.71 7.39 9.90
N ALA A 234 -10.05 6.09 9.80
CA ALA A 234 -10.99 5.57 8.81
C ALA A 234 -11.78 4.37 9.38
N PRO A 235 -12.59 4.57 10.43
CA PRO A 235 -13.26 3.47 11.15
C PRO A 235 -14.30 2.70 10.35
N GLY A 236 -14.86 3.31 9.30
CA GLY A 236 -15.81 2.63 8.40
C GLY A 236 -15.16 1.81 7.28
N ALA A 237 -13.85 1.94 7.07
CA ALA A 237 -13.16 1.28 5.96
C ALA A 237 -12.80 -0.18 6.26
N PHE A 238 -12.81 -1.02 5.23
CA PHE A 238 -12.28 -2.37 5.30
C PHE A 238 -10.74 -2.31 5.36
N VAL A 239 -10.11 -3.11 6.23
CA VAL A 239 -8.67 -3.03 6.48
C VAL A 239 -8.04 -4.41 6.44
N VAL A 240 -7.08 -4.57 5.54
CA VAL A 240 -6.25 -5.75 5.35
C VAL A 240 -4.81 -5.38 5.68
N SER A 241 -4.23 -6.10 6.63
CA SER A 241 -2.81 -5.93 6.98
C SER A 241 -1.99 -7.16 6.57
N PHE A 242 -0.68 -7.00 6.53
CA PHE A 242 0.24 -8.07 6.15
C PHE A 242 1.14 -8.47 7.31
N LYS A 243 1.41 -9.78 7.42
CA LYS A 243 2.36 -10.34 8.37
C LYS A 243 3.31 -11.27 7.63
N LEU A 244 4.58 -10.88 7.60
CA LEU A 244 5.67 -11.66 7.05
C LEU A 244 6.46 -12.25 8.22
N GLU A 245 6.66 -13.57 8.22
CA GLU A 245 7.52 -14.26 9.19
C GLU A 245 8.51 -15.19 8.48
N THR A 246 9.56 -15.56 9.18
CA THR A 246 10.51 -16.60 8.74
C THR A 246 10.29 -17.92 9.46
N ASP A 247 9.46 -17.94 10.49
CA ASP A 247 9.10 -19.11 11.29
C ASP A 247 7.59 -19.38 11.16
N GLU A 248 7.24 -20.52 10.56
CA GLU A 248 5.86 -20.95 10.34
C GLU A 248 5.12 -21.17 11.68
N GLY A 249 5.82 -21.62 12.72
CA GLY A 249 5.24 -21.86 14.05
C GLY A 249 4.74 -20.58 14.74
N LEU A 250 5.30 -19.42 14.36
CA LEU A 250 4.91 -18.12 14.91
C LEU A 250 3.85 -17.40 14.06
N LEU A 251 3.69 -17.78 12.79
CA LEU A 251 2.92 -17.02 11.82
C LEU A 251 1.45 -16.85 12.24
N MET A 252 0.78 -17.95 12.59
CA MET A 252 -0.63 -17.93 12.96
C MET A 252 -0.89 -17.20 14.28
N ALA A 253 -0.03 -17.40 15.28
CA ALA A 253 -0.14 -16.73 16.57
C ALA A 253 0.03 -15.21 16.41
N LYS A 254 1.01 -14.76 15.61
CA LYS A 254 1.24 -13.33 15.35
C LYS A 254 0.17 -12.71 14.46
N ALA A 255 -0.41 -13.47 13.52
CA ALA A 255 -1.53 -13.02 12.71
C ALA A 255 -2.80 -12.84 13.56
N GLY A 256 -3.13 -13.81 14.42
CA GLY A 256 -4.23 -13.70 15.39
C GLY A 256 -4.06 -12.51 16.33
N ALA A 257 -2.87 -12.36 16.92
CA ALA A 257 -2.58 -11.22 17.79
C ALA A 257 -2.72 -9.87 17.08
N ALA A 258 -2.41 -9.78 15.78
CA ALA A 258 -2.61 -8.56 14.99
C ALA A 258 -4.10 -8.27 14.73
N LEU A 259 -4.91 -9.30 14.46
CA LEU A 259 -6.37 -9.17 14.33
C LEU A 259 -6.99 -8.60 15.61
N ASP A 260 -6.62 -9.15 16.76
CA ASP A 260 -7.20 -8.74 18.04
C ASP A 260 -6.70 -7.36 18.46
N ARG A 261 -5.40 -7.09 18.30
CA ARG A 261 -4.79 -5.84 18.75
C ARG A 261 -5.22 -4.64 17.91
N TYR A 262 -5.41 -4.81 16.61
CA TYR A 262 -5.66 -3.70 15.68
C TYR A 262 -7.07 -3.67 15.12
N ASP A 263 -7.91 -4.66 15.45
CA ASP A 263 -9.27 -4.78 14.94
C ASP A 263 -9.35 -4.71 13.40
N VAL A 264 -8.34 -5.27 12.72
CA VAL A 264 -8.34 -5.36 11.25
C VAL A 264 -9.26 -6.50 10.80
N HIS A 265 -9.77 -6.39 9.58
CA HIS A 265 -10.74 -7.36 9.05
C HIS A 265 -10.05 -8.63 8.55
N ALA A 266 -8.85 -8.48 8.00
CA ALA A 266 -8.02 -9.59 7.57
C ALA A 266 -6.53 -9.33 7.81
N VAL A 267 -5.78 -10.39 8.08
CA VAL A 267 -4.32 -10.42 8.07
C VAL A 267 -3.89 -11.42 7.01
N VAL A 268 -3.19 -10.95 5.98
CA VAL A 268 -2.53 -11.81 5.01
C VAL A 268 -1.18 -12.20 5.58
N ALA A 269 -1.05 -13.47 5.92
CA ALA A 269 0.09 -14.05 6.59
C ALA A 269 0.89 -14.92 5.60
N ASN A 270 2.20 -14.71 5.50
CA ASN A 270 3.04 -15.53 4.63
C ASN A 270 4.43 -15.74 5.22
N VAL A 271 5.01 -16.92 4.97
CA VAL A 271 6.41 -17.20 5.26
C VAL A 271 7.27 -16.58 4.16
N LEU A 272 8.45 -16.05 4.49
CA LEU A 272 9.32 -15.35 3.54
C LEU A 272 9.65 -16.20 2.31
N ASP A 273 10.03 -17.46 2.51
CA ASP A 273 10.54 -18.31 1.43
C ASP A 273 9.45 -18.76 0.47
N THR A 274 8.25 -19.02 0.97
CA THR A 274 7.10 -19.53 0.19
C THR A 274 6.10 -18.43 -0.19
N ARG A 275 6.42 -17.16 0.06
CA ARG A 275 5.48 -16.03 -0.12
C ARG A 275 4.87 -15.91 -1.52
N LYS A 276 5.54 -16.43 -2.55
CA LYS A 276 5.07 -16.40 -3.94
C LYS A 276 4.13 -17.55 -4.29
N ASP A 277 4.10 -18.59 -3.46
CA ASP A 277 3.40 -19.85 -3.74
C ASP A 277 2.29 -20.14 -2.74
N THR A 278 2.40 -19.64 -1.51
CA THR A 278 1.40 -19.81 -0.47
C THR A 278 1.21 -18.53 0.35
N VAL A 279 -0.06 -18.19 0.61
CA VAL A 279 -0.45 -17.20 1.61
C VAL A 279 -1.61 -17.75 2.45
N VAL A 280 -1.75 -17.27 3.69
CA VAL A 280 -2.88 -17.59 4.55
C VAL A 280 -3.60 -16.29 4.89
N VAL A 281 -4.88 -16.19 4.53
CA VAL A 281 -5.73 -15.07 4.93
C VAL A 281 -6.39 -15.43 6.26
N VAL A 282 -6.05 -14.70 7.31
CA VAL A 282 -6.58 -14.90 8.66
C VAL A 282 -7.64 -13.83 8.93
N THR A 283 -8.83 -14.24 9.33
CA THR A 283 -9.94 -13.34 9.70
C THR A 283 -10.43 -13.67 11.11
N LYS A 284 -11.23 -12.77 11.70
CA LYS A 284 -11.96 -13.09 12.93
C LYS A 284 -12.94 -14.24 12.67
N GLY A 285 -13.04 -15.18 13.61
CA GLY A 285 -14.11 -16.18 13.59
C GLY A 285 -15.42 -15.62 14.13
N GLN A 286 -16.50 -16.36 13.93
CA GLN A 286 -17.78 -16.06 14.58
C GLN A 286 -17.74 -16.48 16.05
N ASP A 287 -18.29 -15.65 16.92
CA ASP A 287 -18.64 -15.92 18.33
C ASP A 287 -17.81 -17.01 19.03
N GLY A 288 -16.57 -16.67 19.39
CA GLY A 288 -15.72 -17.51 20.24
C GLY A 288 -14.97 -18.65 19.54
N ALA A 289 -15.13 -18.86 18.23
CA ALA A 289 -14.50 -19.95 17.49
C ALA A 289 -13.00 -19.74 17.14
N GLY A 290 -12.36 -18.69 17.65
CA GLY A 290 -10.97 -18.33 17.31
C GLY A 290 -10.83 -17.79 15.87
N PRO A 291 -9.60 -17.44 15.44
CA PRO A 291 -9.37 -16.91 14.09
C PRO A 291 -9.61 -17.97 13.00
N LYS A 292 -10.27 -17.57 11.90
CA LYS A 292 -10.45 -18.41 10.72
C LYS A 292 -9.26 -18.23 9.78
N ALA A 293 -8.67 -19.33 9.33
CA ALA A 293 -7.56 -19.33 8.38
C ALA A 293 -8.02 -19.86 7.02
N HIS A 294 -7.75 -19.09 5.96
CA HIS A 294 -7.99 -19.49 4.59
C HIS A 294 -6.66 -19.55 3.84
N ARG A 295 -6.15 -20.76 3.62
CA ARG A 295 -4.92 -21.00 2.85
C ARG A 295 -5.20 -20.85 1.36
N ILE A 296 -4.33 -20.11 0.68
CA ILE A 296 -4.33 -19.92 -0.77
C ILE A 296 -2.98 -20.41 -1.28
N ASP A 297 -3.02 -21.43 -2.14
CA ASP A 297 -1.87 -21.92 -2.87
C ASP A 297 -1.97 -21.47 -4.34
N ARG A 298 -0.86 -20.98 -4.90
CA ARG A 298 -0.80 -20.52 -6.29
C ARG A 298 -1.08 -21.69 -7.22
N ALA A 299 -2.15 -21.58 -8.00
CA ALA A 299 -2.52 -22.60 -8.96
C ALA A 299 -1.48 -22.69 -10.08
N PRO A 300 -1.23 -23.88 -10.67
CA PRO A 300 -0.22 -24.04 -11.73
C PRO A 300 -0.46 -23.18 -12.98
N ARG A 301 -1.70 -22.74 -13.21
CA ARG A 301 -2.09 -21.88 -14.34
C ARG A 301 -1.96 -20.38 -14.04
N GLU A 302 -1.82 -20.02 -12.78
CA GLU A 302 -1.71 -18.63 -12.35
C GLU A 302 -0.24 -18.21 -12.32
N GLU A 303 0.05 -17.09 -12.97
CA GLU A 303 1.40 -16.55 -12.98
C GLU A 303 1.79 -16.04 -11.58
N HIS A 304 0.82 -15.46 -10.86
CA HIS A 304 1.06 -14.76 -9.60
C HIS A 304 -0.02 -15.12 -8.57
N ILE A 305 0.40 -15.36 -7.32
CA ILE A 305 -0.54 -15.67 -6.23
C ILE A 305 -1.53 -14.52 -5.96
N GLU A 306 -1.17 -13.30 -6.36
CA GLU A 306 -2.02 -12.11 -6.31
C GLU A 306 -3.34 -12.28 -7.08
N ASP A 307 -3.44 -13.18 -8.07
CA ASP A 307 -4.69 -13.46 -8.80
C ASP A 307 -5.74 -13.98 -7.83
N GLN A 308 -5.40 -15.05 -7.11
CA GLN A 308 -6.27 -15.70 -6.14
C GLN A 308 -6.41 -14.88 -4.84
N LEU A 309 -5.32 -14.26 -4.38
CA LEU A 309 -5.33 -13.46 -3.16
C LEU A 309 -6.23 -12.24 -3.31
N VAL A 310 -6.07 -11.44 -4.37
CA VAL A 310 -6.89 -10.24 -4.55
C VAL A 310 -8.34 -10.59 -4.85
N ALA A 311 -8.62 -11.66 -5.60
CA ALA A 311 -9.99 -12.12 -5.81
C ALA A 311 -10.68 -12.45 -4.47
N THR A 312 -9.98 -13.13 -3.57
CA THR A 312 -10.46 -13.48 -2.23
C THR A 312 -10.72 -12.22 -1.39
N ILE A 313 -9.75 -11.31 -1.32
CA ILE A 313 -9.86 -10.07 -0.55
C ILE A 313 -10.96 -9.14 -1.10
N ALA A 314 -11.06 -9.02 -2.42
CA ALA A 314 -12.09 -8.20 -3.06
C ALA A 314 -13.50 -8.76 -2.81
N GLN A 315 -13.66 -10.09 -2.73
CA GLN A 315 -14.93 -10.69 -2.32
C GLN A 315 -15.24 -10.37 -0.87
N MET A 316 -14.28 -10.52 0.05
CA MET A 316 -14.49 -10.17 1.47
C MET A 316 -14.87 -8.70 1.65
N HIS A 317 -14.28 -7.78 0.87
CA HIS A 317 -14.64 -6.37 0.90
C HIS A 317 -16.06 -6.12 0.38
N ARG A 318 -16.50 -6.81 -0.68
CA ARG A 318 -17.89 -6.73 -1.15
C ARG A 318 -18.87 -7.21 -0.08
N ASP A 319 -18.60 -8.38 0.51
CA ASP A 319 -19.45 -8.93 1.58
C ASP A 319 -19.53 -7.98 2.77
N PHE A 320 -18.43 -7.33 3.14
CA PHE A 320 -18.39 -6.30 4.19
C PHE A 320 -19.20 -5.06 3.80
N ALA A 321 -19.06 -4.56 2.57
CA ALA A 321 -19.78 -3.39 2.09
C ALA A 321 -21.29 -3.64 2.09
N ASP A 322 -21.73 -4.82 1.66
CA ASP A 322 -23.15 -5.22 1.63
C ASP A 322 -23.71 -5.30 3.06
N GLN A 323 -23.00 -5.97 3.98
CA GLN A 323 -23.41 -6.08 5.40
C GLN A 323 -23.54 -4.73 6.12
N MET A 324 -22.76 -3.73 5.69
CA MET A 324 -22.78 -2.39 6.27
C MET A 324 -23.80 -1.46 5.60
N GLN A 325 -24.32 -1.82 4.42
CA GLN A 325 -25.45 -1.12 3.78
C GLN A 325 -26.80 -1.57 4.37
N ASP A 326 -26.88 -2.80 4.86
CA ASP A 326 -28.08 -3.38 5.49
C ASP A 326 -28.26 -2.99 6.97
N ARG A 327 -27.33 -2.21 7.55
CA ARG A 327 -27.33 -1.75 8.95
C ARG A 327 -27.68 -0.27 9.07
#